data_AF-A0A2E7SEP7-F1
#
_entry.id   AF-A0A2E7SEP7-F1
#
_cell.length_a   1.000
_cell.length_b   1.000
_cell.length_c   1.000
_cell.angle_alpha   90.00
_cell.angle_beta   90.00
_cell.angle_gamma   90.00
#
_symmetry.space_group_name_H-M   'P 1'
#
loop_
_entity.id
_entity.type
_entity.pdbx_description
1 polymer ?
#
loop_
_entity_poly.entity_id
_entity_poly.type
_entity_poly.pdbx_seq_one_letter_code
_entity_poly.pdbx_strand_id
1 'polypeptide(L)' 'MSAALARRNPGLADLAALLSPAAAVQLEPLAKRAHRLTQQRFGRVIRLFAPLYLSNECINNCQYCGFSRDNPILRVT' A
#
# COMPACT_ATOMS: atom_id res chain seq x y z
N MET A 1 5.38 9.27 22.03
CA MET A 1 5.65 8.51 20.77
C MET A 1 5.64 7.03 21.09
N SER A 2 4.97 6.18 20.32
CA SER A 2 4.96 4.73 20.56
C SER A 2 6.39 4.17 20.46
N ALA A 3 6.75 3.23 21.35
CA ALA A 3 8.03 2.54 21.30
C ALA A 3 8.29 1.91 19.92
N ALA A 4 7.25 1.35 19.30
CA ALA A 4 7.32 0.78 17.95
C ALA A 4 7.73 1.82 16.88
N LEU A 5 7.21 3.06 16.99
CA LEU A 5 7.54 4.14 16.06
C LEU A 5 8.97 4.66 16.23
N ALA A 6 9.62 4.44 17.37
CA ALA A 6 11.01 4.86 17.59
C ALA A 6 12.04 3.83 17.08
N ARG A 7 11.66 2.55 16.91
CA ARG A 7 12.59 1.48 16.52
C ARG A 7 13.10 1.64 15.11
N ARG A 8 14.42 1.60 14.92
CA ARG A 8 15.08 1.69 13.60
C ARG A 8 14.63 0.58 12.64
N ASN A 9 14.53 -0.65 13.13
CA ASN A 9 14.08 -1.83 12.37
C ASN A 9 12.93 -2.53 13.12
N PRO A 10 11.67 -2.13 12.88
CA PRO A 10 10.52 -2.71 13.56
C PRO A 10 10.28 -4.16 13.10
N GLY A 11 9.96 -5.05 14.05
CA GLY A 11 9.54 -6.42 13.77
C GLY A 11 8.03 -6.56 13.59
N LEU A 12 7.54 -7.81 13.47
CA LEU A 12 6.11 -8.08 13.28
C LEU A 12 5.22 -7.54 14.41
N ALA A 13 5.65 -7.65 15.67
CA ALA A 13 4.90 -7.12 16.81
C ALA A 13 4.82 -5.58 16.80
N ASP A 14 5.92 -4.92 16.41
CA ASP A 14 5.95 -3.47 16.25
C ASP A 14 5.03 -3.02 15.11
N LEU A 15 5.02 -3.76 13.99
CA LEU A 15 4.10 -3.50 12.87
C LEU A 15 2.64 -3.62 13.31
N ALA A 16 2.29 -4.69 14.01
CA ALA A 16 0.93 -4.87 14.55
C ALA A 16 0.53 -3.71 15.48
N ALA A 17 1.45 -3.26 16.34
CA ALA A 17 1.21 -2.09 17.19
C ALA A 17 0.98 -0.80 16.38
N LEU A 18 1.75 -0.58 15.31
CA LEU A 18 1.63 0.60 14.45
C LEU A 18 0.36 0.60 13.58
N LEU A 19 -0.20 -0.57 13.27
CA LEU A 19 -1.45 -0.72 12.51
C LEU A 19 -2.70 -0.76 13.40
N SER A 20 -2.53 -0.82 14.72
CA SER A 20 -3.64 -0.89 15.67
C SER A 20 -4.47 0.41 15.69
N PRO A 21 -5.77 0.35 16.03
CA PRO A 21 -6.60 1.55 16.18
C PRO A 21 -6.04 2.57 17.18
N ALA A 22 -5.37 2.09 18.24
CA ALA A 22 -4.72 2.94 19.23
C ALA A 22 -3.57 3.79 18.64
N ALA A 23 -2.98 3.35 17.53
CA ALA A 23 -1.94 4.09 16.83
C ALA A 23 -2.48 5.15 15.86
N ALA A 24 -3.81 5.29 15.68
CA ALA A 24 -4.41 6.28 14.78
C ALA A 24 -3.96 7.72 15.10
N VAL A 25 -3.82 8.06 16.40
CA VAL A 25 -3.31 9.35 16.86
C VAL A 25 -1.84 9.61 16.49
N GLN A 26 -1.14 8.58 16.00
CA GLN A 26 0.27 8.65 15.57
C GLN A 26 0.44 8.61 14.05
N LEU A 27 -0.64 8.72 13.27
CA LEU A 27 -0.59 8.67 11.81
C LEU A 27 0.33 9.74 11.22
N GLU A 28 0.25 10.98 11.72
CA GLU A 28 1.10 12.09 11.24
C GLU A 28 2.59 11.87 11.58
N PRO A 29 2.97 11.51 12.83
CA PRO A 29 4.33 11.07 13.13
C PRO A 29 4.84 9.90 12.26
N LEU A 30 3.97 8.92 11.95
CA LEU A 30 4.27 7.80 11.06
C LEU A 30 4.55 8.29 9.63
N ALA A 31 3.69 9.15 9.09
CA ALA A 31 3.85 9.74 7.76
C ALA A 31 5.15 10.54 7.64
N LYS A 32 5.47 11.39 8.63
CA LYS A 32 6.74 12.14 8.68
C LYS A 32 7.95 11.22 8.70
N ARG A 33 7.89 10.12 9.47
CA ARG A 33 8.98 9.13 9.51
C ARG A 33 9.14 8.43 8.17
N ALA A 34 8.05 7.98 7.55
CA ALA A 34 8.06 7.35 6.24
C ALA A 34 8.65 8.29 5.18
N HIS A 35 8.21 9.55 5.15
CA HIS A 35 8.72 10.56 4.23
C HIS A 35 10.23 10.77 4.35
N ARG A 36 10.76 10.93 5.58
CA ARG A 36 12.21 11.06 5.81
C ARG A 36 12.98 9.84 5.30
N LEU A 37 12.50 8.63 5.59
CA LEU A 37 13.15 7.39 5.14
C LEU A 37 13.12 7.27 3.61
N THR A 38 12.01 7.62 2.97
CA THR A 38 11.88 7.65 1.51
C THR A 38 12.87 8.63 0.90
N GLN A 39 12.96 9.87 1.42
CA GLN A 39 13.92 10.85 0.91
C GLN A 39 15.38 10.44 1.13
N GLN A 40 15.71 9.83 2.27
CA GLN A 40 17.06 9.33 2.55
C GLN A 40 17.49 8.24 1.56
N ARG A 41 16.56 7.41 1.09
CA ARG A 41 16.86 6.26 0.21
C ARG A 41 16.70 6.58 -1.27
N PHE A 42 15.75 7.43 -1.64
CA PHE A 42 15.32 7.66 -3.02
C PHE A 42 15.43 9.12 -3.46
N GLY A 43 15.82 10.04 -2.57
CA GLY A 43 15.85 11.47 -2.85
C GLY A 43 14.44 12.05 -3.03
N ARG A 44 14.34 13.12 -3.82
CA ARG A 44 13.06 13.81 -4.13
C ARG A 44 12.53 13.43 -5.52
N VAL A 45 12.72 12.18 -5.93
CA VAL A 45 12.35 11.70 -7.27
C VAL A 45 10.93 11.13 -7.25
N ILE A 46 10.13 11.50 -8.25
CA ILE A 46 8.81 10.90 -8.52
C ILE A 46 8.92 10.11 -9.82
N ARG A 47 8.76 8.78 -9.75
CA ARG A 47 8.78 7.91 -10.93
C ARG A 47 7.40 7.87 -11.57
N LEU A 48 7.32 8.22 -12.84
CA LEU A 48 6.10 8.14 -13.64
C LEU A 48 6.03 6.80 -14.37
N PHE A 49 4.83 6.22 -14.44
CA PHE A 49 4.54 5.03 -15.24
C PHE A 49 3.10 5.12 -15.77
N ALA A 50 2.86 4.57 -16.96
CA ALA A 50 1.54 4.47 -17.56
C ALA A 50 1.22 2.98 -17.80
N PRO A 51 0.27 2.38 -17.06
CA PRO A 51 -0.12 1.00 -17.29
C PRO A 51 -0.92 0.89 -18.59
N LEU A 52 -0.65 -0.16 -19.37
CA LEU A 52 -1.43 -0.52 -20.56
C LEU A 52 -2.12 -1.85 -20.32
N TYR A 53 -3.43 -1.81 -20.14
CA TYR A 53 -4.28 -3.01 -20.06
C TYR A 53 -4.69 -3.38 -21.48
N LEU A 54 -4.20 -4.51 -21.97
CA LEU A 54 -4.48 -4.99 -23.33
C LEU A 54 -5.78 -5.81 -23.40
N SER A 55 -6.12 -6.52 -22.33
CA SER A 55 -7.33 -7.34 -22.23
C SER A 55 -7.93 -7.26 -20.83
N ASN A 56 -9.24 -7.42 -20.74
CA ASN A 56 -9.99 -7.61 -19.50
C ASN A 56 -10.60 -9.03 -19.38
N GLU A 57 -10.17 -9.97 -20.24
CA GLU A 57 -10.54 -11.37 -20.12
C GLU A 57 -9.87 -11.99 -18.88
N CYS A 58 -10.64 -12.70 -18.06
CA CYS A 58 -10.13 -13.29 -16.83
C CYS A 58 -10.95 -14.51 -16.44
N ILE A 59 -10.26 -15.60 -16.10
CA ILE A 59 -10.88 -16.85 -15.68
C ILE A 59 -11.15 -16.93 -14.16
N ASN A 60 -10.67 -15.96 -13.39
CA ASN A 60 -10.74 -15.98 -11.93
C ASN A 60 -11.97 -15.23 -11.41
N ASN A 61 -12.44 -15.64 -10.23
CA ASN A 61 -13.63 -15.11 -9.55
C ASN A 61 -13.27 -14.25 -8.33
N CYS A 62 -12.30 -13.35 -8.49
CA CYS A 62 -11.83 -12.51 -7.40
C CYS A 62 -12.92 -11.53 -6.93
N GLN A 63 -13.37 -11.64 -5.68
CA GLN A 63 -14.45 -10.81 -5.11
C GLN A 63 -14.18 -9.29 -5.15
N TYR A 64 -12.91 -8.89 -5.20
CA TYR A 64 -12.48 -7.49 -5.21
C TYR A 64 -12.17 -6.96 -6.62
N CYS A 65 -12.26 -7.79 -7.66
CA CYS A 65 -11.78 -7.43 -9.00
C CYS A 65 -12.92 -7.08 -9.95
N GLY A 66 -12.81 -5.93 -10.63
CA GLY A 66 -13.75 -5.52 -11.67
C GLY A 66 -13.78 -6.47 -12.89
N PHE A 67 -12.68 -7.16 -13.18
CA PHE A 67 -12.59 -8.13 -14.29
C PHE A 67 -12.95 -9.56 -13.89
N SER A 68 -13.39 -9.77 -12.65
CA SER A 68 -13.87 -11.08 -12.16
C SER A 68 -14.78 -11.74 -13.20
N ARG A 69 -14.61 -13.05 -13.39
CA ARG A 69 -15.25 -13.84 -14.45
C ARG A 69 -16.77 -13.64 -14.50
N ASP A 70 -17.40 -13.61 -13.33
CA ASP A 70 -18.87 -13.54 -13.21
C ASP A 70 -19.44 -12.13 -13.39
N ASN A 71 -18.59 -11.10 -13.42
CA ASN A 71 -19.09 -9.74 -13.63
C ASN A 71 -19.62 -9.61 -15.07
N PRO A 72 -20.85 -9.07 -15.25
CA PRO A 72 -21.46 -8.91 -16.56
C PRO A 72 -20.91 -7.66 -17.26
N ILE A 73 -19.64 -7.70 -17.63
CA ILE A 73 -18.94 -6.63 -18.35
C ILE A 73 -18.67 -7.04 -19.80
N LEU A 74 -18.57 -6.05 -20.69
CA LEU A 74 -18.07 -6.29 -22.04
C LEU A 74 -16.60 -6.72 -21.97
N ARG A 75 -16.27 -7.85 -22.59
CA ARG A 75 -14.90 -8.37 -22.63
C ARG A 75 -14.24 -8.11 -23.98
N VAL A 76 -12.97 -7.71 -23.91
CA VAL A 76 -12.10 -7.43 -25.05
C VAL A 76 -10.81 -8.23 -24.84
N THR A 77 -10.47 -9.04 -25.83
CA THR A 77 -9.28 -9.89 -25.88
C THR A 77 -8.15 -9.22 -26.63
#